data_AF-A0A538PLM9-F1
#
_entry.id   AF-A0A538PLM9-F1
#
_cell.length_a   1.000
_cell.length_b   1.000
_cell.length_c   1.000
_cell.angle_alpha   90.00
_cell.angle_beta   90.00
_cell.angle_gamma   90.00
#
_symmetry.space_group_name_H-M   'P 1'
#
loop_
_entity.id
_entity.type
_entity.pdbx_description
1 polymer ?
#
loop_
_entity_poly.entity_id
_entity_poly.type
_entity_poly.pdbx_seq_one_letter_code
_entity_poly.pdbx_strand_id
1 'polypeptide(L)'
;MTTTALELAAAVGAWLDGLDDVQRSAATFRFGTSERFVWGYVPGTREGLAIRDMGPGQRTAATAMVAAATSARTAREIGAVMALETVLGELERATGRPDLHRRDPELYWFAVFGEPGSTTPWS
;
A
#
# COMPACT_ATOMS: atom_id res chain seq x y z
N MET A 1 19.27 -10.26 -4.22
CA MET A 1 18.61 -10.41 -5.53
C MET A 1 18.05 -9.06 -5.90
N THR A 2 18.43 -8.53 -7.05
CA THR A 2 17.84 -7.31 -7.60
C THR A 2 16.59 -7.74 -8.33
N THR A 3 15.41 -7.40 -7.82
CA THR A 3 14.16 -7.67 -8.53
C THR A 3 14.18 -6.93 -9.86
N THR A 4 13.84 -7.62 -10.93
CA THR A 4 13.73 -7.02 -12.25
C THR A 4 12.43 -6.23 -12.38
N ALA A 5 12.41 -5.19 -13.22
CA ALA A 5 11.19 -4.43 -13.49
C ALA A 5 10.03 -5.31 -13.99
N LEU A 6 10.33 -6.44 -14.64
CA LEU A 6 9.38 -7.44 -15.10
C LEU A 6 8.72 -8.20 -13.94
N GLU A 7 9.49 -8.61 -12.93
CA GLU A 7 8.96 -9.30 -11.75
C GLU A 7 8.05 -8.39 -10.93
N LEU A 8 8.42 -7.11 -10.78
CA LEU A 8 7.54 -6.13 -10.13
C LEU A 8 6.26 -5.93 -10.96
N ALA A 9 6.37 -5.78 -12.28
CA ALA A 9 5.21 -5.61 -13.15
C ALA A 9 4.22 -6.77 -13.05
N ALA A 10 4.74 -8.01 -13.03
CA ALA A 10 3.93 -9.21 -12.86
C ALA A 10 3.22 -9.25 -11.49
N ALA A 11 3.92 -8.87 -10.41
CA ALA A 11 3.33 -8.81 -9.08
C ALA A 11 2.22 -7.74 -8.98
N VAL A 12 2.43 -6.56 -9.58
CA VAL A 12 1.43 -5.49 -9.63
C VAL A 12 0.23 -5.93 -10.49
N GLY A 13 0.47 -6.54 -11.65
CA GLY A 13 -0.59 -7.07 -12.50
C GLY A 13 -1.47 -8.09 -11.78
N ALA A 14 -0.84 -9.06 -11.09
CA ALA A 14 -1.57 -10.07 -10.33
C ALA A 14 -2.43 -9.48 -9.20
N TRP A 15 -1.97 -8.41 -8.54
CA TRP A 15 -2.78 -7.70 -7.56
C TRP A 15 -3.96 -6.98 -8.21
N LEU A 16 -3.72 -6.24 -9.29
CA LEU A 16 -4.76 -5.53 -10.04
C LEU A 16 -5.84 -6.49 -10.55
N ASP A 17 -5.46 -7.65 -11.09
CA ASP A 17 -6.37 -8.68 -11.61
C ASP A 17 -7.28 -9.28 -10.53
N GLY A 18 -6.88 -9.19 -9.27
CA GLY A 18 -7.71 -9.59 -8.13
C GLY A 18 -8.71 -8.53 -7.68
N LEU A 19 -8.65 -7.30 -8.20
CA LEU A 19 -9.52 -6.18 -7.80
C LEU A 19 -10.82 -6.16 -8.61
N ASP A 20 -11.93 -5.81 -7.94
CA ASP A 20 -13.15 -5.42 -8.64
C ASP A 20 -13.02 -4.03 -9.28
N ASP A 21 -14.02 -3.62 -10.07
CA ASP A 21 -14.00 -2.36 -10.80
C ASP A 21 -13.89 -1.13 -9.88
N VAL A 22 -14.53 -1.17 -8.70
CA VAL A 22 -14.52 -0.07 -7.74
C VAL A 22 -13.14 0.06 -7.10
N GLN A 23 -12.59 -1.05 -6.63
CA GLN A 23 -11.26 -1.14 -6.04
C GLN A 23 -10.17 -0.76 -7.05
N ARG A 24 -10.27 -1.25 -8.29
CA ARG A 24 -9.34 -0.90 -9.37
C ARG A 24 -9.39 0.59 -9.71
N SER A 25 -10.59 1.18 -9.74
CA SER A 25 -10.73 2.62 -9.96
C SER A 25 -10.13 3.45 -8.83
N ALA A 26 -10.16 2.98 -7.58
CA ALA A 26 -9.54 3.67 -6.45
C ALA A 26 -8.01 3.52 -6.44
N ALA A 27 -7.49 2.40 -6.94
CA ALA A 27 -6.06 2.06 -6.90
C ALA A 27 -5.25 2.56 -8.10
N THR A 28 -5.87 2.92 -9.23
CA THR A 28 -5.13 3.18 -10.48
C THR A 28 -5.24 4.62 -10.94
N PHE A 29 -4.10 5.17 -11.36
CA PHE A 29 -3.98 6.56 -11.78
C PHE A 29 -3.17 6.66 -13.06
N ARG A 30 -3.46 7.68 -13.87
CA ARG A 30 -2.58 8.04 -14.99
C ARG A 30 -1.24 8.54 -14.45
N PHE A 31 -0.13 8.12 -15.06
CA PHE A 31 1.22 8.49 -14.59
C PHE A 31 1.45 10.01 -14.47
N GLY A 32 0.80 10.82 -15.30
CA GLY A 32 0.94 12.28 -15.29
C GLY A 32 0.07 13.02 -14.26
N THR A 33 -0.68 12.32 -13.42
CA THR A 33 -1.52 12.97 -12.39
C THR A 33 -0.66 13.66 -11.32
N SER A 34 -1.20 14.72 -10.70
CA SER A 34 -0.56 15.38 -9.55
C SER A 34 -0.51 14.51 -8.30
N GLU A 35 -1.43 13.55 -8.17
CA GLU A 35 -1.55 12.68 -7.00
C GLU A 35 -0.26 11.92 -6.67
N ARG A 36 0.57 11.58 -7.66
CA ARG A 36 1.87 10.92 -7.44
C ARG A 36 2.86 11.74 -6.60
N PHE A 37 2.58 13.03 -6.43
CA PHE A 37 3.38 13.96 -5.63
C PHE A 37 2.73 14.29 -4.28
N VAL A 38 1.54 13.73 -4.00
CA VAL A 38 0.83 13.90 -2.75
C VAL A 38 1.28 12.80 -1.79
N TRP A 39 2.25 13.15 -0.95
CA TRP A 39 2.77 12.26 0.09
C TRP A 39 2.60 12.87 1.48
N GLY A 40 2.26 12.03 2.46
CA GLY A 40 2.04 12.50 3.82
C GLY A 40 2.12 11.38 4.84
N TYR A 41 3.03 11.52 5.81
CA TYR A 41 3.16 10.60 6.95
C TYR A 41 2.29 11.00 8.15
N VAL A 42 1.63 12.17 8.07
CA VAL A 42 0.65 12.62 9.06
C VAL A 42 -0.73 12.03 8.76
N PRO A 43 -1.62 11.90 9.75
CA PRO A 43 -2.98 11.45 9.52
C PRO A 43 -3.75 12.32 8.52
N GLY A 44 -4.54 11.69 7.65
CA GLY A 44 -5.30 12.38 6.61
C GLY A 44 -5.99 11.40 5.66
N THR A 45 -6.83 11.95 4.78
CA THR A 45 -7.39 11.17 3.66
C THR A 45 -6.28 10.91 2.65
N ARG A 46 -6.24 9.69 2.11
CA ARG A 46 -5.27 9.26 1.09
C ARG A 46 -6.01 8.58 -0.03
N GLU A 47 -5.59 8.86 -1.25
CA GLU A 47 -6.03 8.14 -2.44
C GLU A 47 -5.37 6.75 -2.52
N GLY A 48 -5.92 5.87 -3.35
CA GLY A 48 -5.50 4.47 -3.44
C GLY A 48 -6.47 3.51 -2.76
N LEU A 49 -6.15 2.21 -2.81
CA LEU A 49 -6.90 1.16 -2.14
C LEU A 49 -6.30 0.87 -0.77
N ALA A 50 -7.07 1.10 0.29
CA ALA A 50 -6.67 0.77 1.66
C ALA A 50 -6.66 -0.75 1.86
N ILE A 51 -5.71 -1.27 2.64
CA ILE A 51 -5.65 -2.69 3.03
C ILE A 51 -6.96 -3.13 3.69
N ARG A 52 -7.57 -2.27 4.51
CA ARG A 52 -8.85 -2.55 5.17
C ARG A 52 -9.95 -2.95 4.19
N ASP A 53 -9.94 -2.36 3.00
CA ASP A 53 -10.96 -2.54 1.98
C ASP A 53 -10.62 -3.69 1.01
N MET A 54 -9.55 -4.46 1.31
CA MET A 54 -9.12 -5.63 0.55
C MET A 54 -9.58 -6.94 1.19
N GLY A 55 -9.93 -7.93 0.36
CA GLY A 55 -10.10 -9.33 0.77
C GLY A 55 -8.76 -10.06 1.00
N PRO A 56 -8.76 -11.26 1.62
CA PRO A 56 -7.52 -11.96 1.99
C PRO A 56 -6.56 -12.23 0.82
N GLY A 57 -7.09 -12.59 -0.35
CA GLY A 57 -6.29 -12.81 -1.56
C GLY A 57 -5.62 -11.53 -2.06
N GLN A 58 -6.35 -10.42 -2.09
CA GLN A 58 -5.85 -9.11 -2.50
C GLN A 58 -4.75 -8.61 -1.54
N ARG A 59 -4.92 -8.80 -0.23
CA ARG A 59 -3.89 -8.46 0.79
C ARG A 59 -2.61 -9.28 0.62
N THR A 60 -2.75 -10.56 0.29
CA THR A 60 -1.61 -11.44 0.00
C THR A 60 -0.86 -10.95 -1.24
N ALA A 61 -1.57 -10.61 -2.31
CA ALA A 61 -0.97 -10.07 -3.54
C ALA A 61 -0.32 -8.69 -3.30
N ALA A 62 -0.93 -7.81 -2.51
CA ALA A 62 -0.35 -6.52 -2.13
C ALA A 62 0.97 -6.70 -1.35
N THR A 63 1.03 -7.67 -0.43
CA THR A 63 2.25 -8.01 0.30
C THR A 63 3.33 -8.55 -0.65
N ALA A 64 2.94 -9.34 -1.67
CA ALA A 64 3.86 -9.81 -2.70
C ALA A 64 4.43 -8.67 -3.55
N MET A 65 3.65 -7.63 -3.85
CA MET A 65 4.17 -6.41 -4.52
C MET A 65 5.25 -5.73 -3.67
N VAL A 66 5.03 -5.56 -2.37
CA VAL A 66 6.04 -4.97 -1.46
C VAL A 66 7.31 -5.83 -1.43
N ALA A 67 7.17 -7.15 -1.38
CA ALA A 67 8.29 -8.07 -1.40
C ALA A 67 9.06 -8.04 -2.73
N ALA A 68 8.38 -7.83 -3.86
CA ALA A 68 9.01 -7.64 -5.16
C ALA A 68 9.75 -6.29 -5.22
N ALA A 69 9.16 -5.20 -4.72
CA ALA A 69 9.77 -3.87 -4.78
C ALA A 69 10.93 -3.66 -3.81
N THR A 70 11.11 -4.53 -2.81
CA THR A 70 12.02 -4.27 -1.69
C THR A 70 12.88 -5.49 -1.34
N SER A 71 13.86 -5.32 -0.44
CA SER A 71 14.57 -6.45 0.13
C SER A 71 13.69 -7.21 1.11
N ALA A 72 13.96 -8.50 1.33
CA ALA A 72 13.25 -9.28 2.36
C ALA A 72 13.34 -8.67 3.76
N ARG A 73 14.42 -7.94 4.07
CA ARG A 73 14.56 -7.19 5.31
C ARG A 73 13.56 -6.03 5.35
N THR A 74 13.55 -5.20 4.31
CA THR A 74 12.67 -4.03 4.20
C THR A 74 11.19 -4.42 4.21
N ALA A 75 10.81 -5.50 3.53
CA ALA A 75 9.44 -6.01 3.57
C ALA A 75 8.99 -6.37 5.00
N ARG A 76 9.88 -6.98 5.81
CA ARG A 76 9.60 -7.26 7.23
C ARG A 76 9.49 -5.99 8.07
N GLU A 77 10.36 -5.00 7.82
CA GLU A 77 10.32 -3.72 8.51
C GLU A 77 9.01 -2.97 8.23
N ILE A 78 8.54 -2.95 6.98
CA ILE A 78 7.24 -2.37 6.62
C ILE A 78 6.11 -3.05 7.39
N GLY A 79 6.04 -4.38 7.38
CA GLY A 79 5.03 -5.13 8.13
C GLY A 79 5.09 -4.87 9.65
N ALA A 80 6.29 -4.73 10.21
CA ALA A 80 6.48 -4.41 11.62
C ALA A 80 6.00 -2.99 11.97
N VAL A 81 6.23 -2.00 11.09
CA VAL A 81 5.71 -0.64 11.26
C VAL A 81 4.18 -0.64 11.28
N MET A 82 3.55 -1.35 10.35
CA MET A 82 2.09 -1.46 10.31
C MET A 82 1.53 -2.12 11.56
N ALA A 83 2.16 -3.22 12.02
CA ALA A 83 1.76 -3.91 13.25
C ALA A 83 1.93 -3.05 14.51
N LEU A 84 2.89 -2.11 14.49
CA LEU A 84 3.16 -1.21 15.62
C LEU A 84 1.98 -0.26 15.89
N GLU A 85 1.13 0.03 14.91
CA GLU A 85 -0.07 0.85 15.10
C GLU A 85 -0.96 0.30 16.22
N THR A 86 -1.12 -1.03 16.34
CA THR A 86 -1.88 -1.66 17.43
C THR A 86 -1.29 -1.35 18.81
N VAL A 87 0.03 -1.51 18.95
CA VAL A 87 0.75 -1.28 20.20
C VAL A 87 0.69 0.20 20.59
N LEU A 88 0.91 1.10 19.63
CA LEU A 88 0.82 2.54 19.86
C LEU A 88 -0.59 2.94 20.29
N GLY A 89 -1.62 2.41 19.63
CA GLY A 89 -3.01 2.68 19.99
C GLY A 89 -3.39 2.18 21.40
N GLU A 90 -2.78 1.10 21.89
CA GLU A 90 -2.93 0.66 23.28
C GLU A 90 -2.25 1.61 24.28
N LEU A 91 -1.01 2.01 24.00
CA LEU A 91 -0.24 2.93 24.85
C LEU A 91 -0.86 4.32 24.93
N GLU A 92 -1.35 4.85 23.81
CA GLU A 92 -2.02 6.16 23.73
C GLU A 92 -3.31 6.17 24.55
N ARG A 93 -4.12 5.10 24.45
CA ARG A 93 -5.31 4.92 25.30
C ARG A 93 -4.95 4.83 26.78
N ALA A 94 -3.91 4.07 27.13
CA ALA A 94 -3.47 3.91 28.52
C ALA A 94 -2.95 5.21 29.15
N THR A 95 -2.39 6.12 28.36
CA THR A 95 -1.87 7.42 28.83
C THR A 95 -2.92 8.53 28.85
N GLY A 96 -4.20 8.22 28.62
CA GLY A 96 -5.29 9.19 28.63
C GLY A 96 -5.22 10.21 27.49
N ARG A 97 -4.43 9.92 26.45
CA ARG A 97 -4.35 10.69 25.22
C ARG A 97 -4.86 9.82 24.07
N PRO A 98 -6.16 9.51 24.02
CA PRO A 98 -6.70 8.79 22.87
C PRO A 98 -6.35 9.60 21.62
N ASP A 99 -5.69 8.95 20.66
CA ASP A 99 -5.37 9.57 19.39
C ASP A 99 -6.66 10.10 18.76
N LEU A 100 -6.62 11.35 18.26
CA LEU A 100 -7.71 11.96 17.51
C LEU A 100 -7.93 11.20 16.18
N HIS A 101 -6.92 10.45 15.74
CA HIS A 101 -6.95 9.59 14.58
C HIS A 101 -6.94 8.12 15.02
N ARG A 102 -7.66 7.27 14.28
CA ARG A 102 -7.71 5.84 14.62
C ARG A 102 -6.41 5.16 14.18
N ARG A 103 -5.57 4.78 15.14
CA ARG A 103 -4.48 3.81 14.95
C ARG A 103 -5.06 2.51 14.41
N ASP A 104 -4.64 2.12 13.22
CA ASP A 104 -5.18 0.97 12.50
C ASP A 104 -4.12 0.40 11.55
N PRO A 105 -3.63 -0.85 11.77
CA PRO A 105 -2.67 -1.50 10.88
C PRO A 105 -3.16 -1.68 9.44
N GLU A 106 -4.46 -1.55 9.20
CA GLU A 106 -5.08 -1.71 7.87
C GLU A 106 -5.31 -0.39 7.15
N LEU A 107 -4.97 0.75 7.77
CA LEU A 107 -4.95 2.07 7.15
C LEU A 107 -3.58 2.33 6.50
N TYR A 108 -3.27 1.50 5.51
CA TYR A 108 -2.17 1.68 4.56
C TYR A 108 -2.73 1.48 3.15
N TRP A 109 -2.25 2.27 2.19
CA TRP A 109 -2.85 2.37 0.86
C TRP A 109 -1.86 1.93 -0.22
N PHE A 110 -2.40 1.32 -1.27
CA PHE A 110 -1.70 0.98 -2.49
C PHE A 110 -2.29 1.77 -3.66
N ALA A 111 -1.40 2.39 -4.44
CA ALA A 111 -1.76 3.11 -5.66
C ALA A 111 -0.73 2.77 -6.75
N VAL A 112 -1.22 2.64 -7.99
CA VAL A 112 -0.41 2.34 -9.18
C VAL A 112 -0.57 3.50 -10.15
N PHE A 113 0.55 4.05 -10.58
CA PHE A 113 0.59 5.17 -11.53
C PHE A 113 1.11 4.69 -12.88
N GLY A 114 0.30 4.83 -13.93
CA GLY A 114 0.64 4.33 -15.27
C GLY A 114 0.30 2.86 -15.46
N GLU A 115 0.88 2.26 -16.50
CA GLU A 115 0.61 0.88 -16.89
C GLU A 115 1.82 -0.02 -16.59
N PRO A 116 1.69 -0.99 -15.67
CA PRO A 116 2.77 -1.93 -15.36
C PRO A 116 3.26 -2.70 -16.59
N GLY A 117 4.58 -2.80 -16.73
CA GLY A 117 5.20 -3.56 -17.84
C GLY A 117 5.13 -2.87 -19.21
N SER A 118 4.57 -1.66 -19.30
CA SER A 118 4.61 -0.87 -20.53
C SER A 118 6.03 -0.35 -20.84
N THR A 119 6.24 0.11 -22.07
CA THR A 119 7.47 0.84 -22.46
C THR A 119 7.48 2.28 -21.94
N THR A 120 6.39 2.73 -21.33
CA THR A 120 6.26 4.04 -20.70
C THR A 120 6.47 3.96 -19.18
N PRO A 121 6.77 5.08 -18.49
CA PRO A 121 6.98 5.07 -17.05
C PRO A 121 5.76 4.60 -16.26
N TRP A 122 6.02 3.84 -15.20
CA TRP A 122 5.04 3.41 -14.20
C TRP A 122 5.72 3.23 -12.83
N SER A 123 4.93 3.27 -11.76
CA SER A 123 5.37 3.03 -10.38
C SER A 123 4.22 2.70 -9.46
#